data_AF-A0A1X7LE09-F1
#
_entry.id   AF-A0A1X7LE09-F1
#
_cell.length_a   1.000
_cell.length_b   1.000
_cell.length_c   1.000
_cell.angle_alpha   90.00
_cell.angle_beta   90.00
_cell.angle_gamma   90.00
#
_symmetry.space_group_name_H-M   'P 1'
#
loop_
_entity.id
_entity.type
_entity.pdbx_description
1 polymer ?
#
loop_
_entity_poly.entity_id
_entity_poly.type
_entity_poly.pdbx_seq_one_letter_code
_entity_poly.pdbx_strand_id
1 'polypeptide(L)'
;MNAIEVEKLRKTFRVQRNREGLKGAFQDLFKREYSEVMAVKDISFAIPQGEICGYIGENGAGKSTTIKMLTGILVPTAGSLKVQGYVPHQEREAFVKHIGVVFGQRSQLWWDIGVIESFRLLRKVYRVPEQDFNRRLNELIERLSLQELLNRPVRKLSLGQRMRCELVAALLHQPEVVFLDEPTIGLDIVVKAEIREFLLHMNKEYGTTILLTTHDLQDIEALCSRVIMLDDGNIIYDGSLDTLKSTWGKGREVRLQFAKPMELSELHQLTAELPVTWEAASKLEASVYVPKELNVSDVIGLIVGQASILDLSIHETNTDDIVREIYKTGSASAPAVEMLQRSQEAEYVSMGERSIIDSGAVNPQDADIAAAPVDKTSENGHASGEPAAETAGREFAGVGGRTSASEGKSDE
;
A
#
# COMPACT_ATOMS: atom_id res chain seq x y z
N MET A 1 -12.98 26.12 1.56
CA MET A 1 -13.44 25.72 0.21
C MET A 1 -12.80 24.37 -0.09
N ASN A 2 -13.51 23.47 -0.75
CA ASN A 2 -12.95 22.15 -1.09
C ASN A 2 -12.21 22.23 -2.43
N ALA A 3 -11.04 21.58 -2.49
CA ALA A 3 -10.30 21.38 -3.73
C ALA A 3 -10.86 20.21 -4.54
N ILE A 4 -11.34 19.17 -3.85
CA ILE A 4 -11.92 17.97 -4.46
C ILE A 4 -13.25 17.69 -3.79
N GLU A 5 -14.28 17.45 -4.59
CA GLU A 5 -15.63 17.07 -4.16
C GLU A 5 -16.07 15.85 -4.95
N VAL A 6 -16.47 14.79 -4.26
CA VAL A 6 -16.89 13.53 -4.86
C VAL A 6 -18.19 13.08 -4.21
N GLU A 7 -19.20 12.80 -5.04
CA GLU A 7 -20.53 12.38 -4.60
C GLU A 7 -20.97 11.12 -5.36
N LYS A 8 -21.18 10.04 -4.61
CA LYS A 8 -21.67 8.73 -5.08
C LYS A 8 -20.95 8.27 -6.35
N LEU A 9 -19.64 8.47 -6.40
CA LEU A 9 -18.82 8.19 -7.56
C LEU A 9 -18.76 6.69 -7.82
N ARG A 10 -19.08 6.29 -9.05
CA ARG A 10 -19.14 4.89 -9.45
C ARG A 10 -18.36 4.65 -10.72
N LYS A 11 -17.63 3.54 -10.77
CA LYS A 11 -17.03 3.03 -12.00
C LYS A 11 -17.26 1.54 -12.17
N THR A 12 -17.95 1.19 -13.26
CA THR A 12 -18.17 -0.18 -13.71
C THR A 12 -17.43 -0.42 -15.02
N PHE A 13 -16.71 -1.54 -15.09
CA PHE A 13 -16.08 -2.03 -16.31
C PHE A 13 -16.84 -3.24 -16.83
N ARG A 14 -16.97 -3.34 -18.16
CA ARG A 14 -17.49 -4.54 -18.83
C ARG A 14 -16.30 -5.39 -19.23
N VAL A 15 -16.15 -6.54 -18.60
CA VAL A 15 -15.10 -7.51 -18.88
C VAL A 15 -15.70 -8.63 -19.73
N GLN A 16 -15.05 -8.98 -20.83
CA GLN A 16 -15.50 -10.10 -21.65
C GLN A 16 -15.21 -11.42 -20.91
N ARG A 17 -16.22 -12.28 -20.81
CA ARG A 17 -16.01 -13.67 -20.41
C ARG A 17 -15.63 -14.45 -21.65
N ASN A 18 -14.42 -14.98 -21.67
CA ASN A 18 -13.99 -15.92 -22.70
C ASN A 18 -14.42 -17.33 -22.30
N ARG A 19 -15.10 -18.03 -23.20
CA ARG A 19 -15.45 -19.43 -23.02
C ARG A 19 -14.27 -20.32 -23.40
N GLU A 20 -13.98 -21.34 -22.60
CA GLU A 20 -12.84 -22.23 -22.86
C GLU A 20 -13.02 -23.09 -24.13
N GLY A 21 -11.90 -23.37 -24.80
CA GLY A 21 -11.83 -24.25 -25.97
C GLY A 21 -12.16 -23.58 -27.32
N LEU A 22 -11.77 -24.24 -28.41
CA LEU A 22 -11.97 -23.76 -29.80
C LEU A 22 -13.46 -23.50 -30.13
N LYS A 23 -14.36 -24.29 -29.55
CA LYS A 23 -15.82 -24.12 -29.67
C LYS A 23 -16.33 -22.90 -28.91
N GLY A 24 -15.75 -22.61 -27.74
CA GLY A 24 -16.01 -21.40 -26.96
C GLY A 24 -15.55 -20.15 -27.70
N ALA A 25 -14.34 -20.17 -28.27
CA ALA A 25 -13.80 -19.07 -29.08
C ALA A 25 -14.66 -18.77 -30.33
N PHE A 26 -15.16 -19.80 -31.02
CA PHE A 26 -16.09 -19.62 -32.13
C PHE A 26 -17.43 -19.01 -31.67
N GLN A 27 -17.97 -19.44 -30.53
CA GLN A 27 -19.21 -18.87 -29.98
C GLN A 27 -19.04 -17.41 -29.52
N ASP A 28 -17.90 -17.06 -28.93
CA ASP A 28 -17.57 -15.68 -28.54
C ASP A 28 -17.40 -14.76 -29.76
N LEU A 29 -17.15 -15.32 -30.95
CA LEU A 29 -17.16 -14.57 -32.22
C LEU A 29 -18.59 -14.14 -32.62
N PHE A 30 -19.61 -14.93 -32.27
CA PHE A 30 -21.02 -14.67 -32.61
C PHE A 30 -21.85 -14.07 -31.47
N LYS A 31 -21.52 -14.37 -30.20
CA LYS A 31 -22.22 -13.89 -29.01
C LYS A 31 -21.26 -13.72 -27.84
N ARG A 32 -20.72 -12.51 -27.69
CA ARG A 32 -19.85 -12.14 -26.58
C ARG A 32 -20.66 -12.01 -25.28
N GLU A 33 -20.26 -12.74 -24.25
CA GLU A 33 -20.75 -12.53 -22.90
C GLU A 33 -19.86 -11.54 -22.16
N TYR A 34 -20.50 -10.63 -21.42
CA TYR A 34 -19.82 -9.63 -20.62
C TYR A 34 -20.23 -9.82 -19.16
N SER A 35 -19.28 -9.75 -18.26
CA SER A 35 -19.51 -9.55 -16.83
C SER A 35 -19.18 -8.11 -16.45
N GLU A 36 -19.96 -7.53 -15.55
CA GLU A 36 -19.68 -6.22 -15.00
C GLU A 36 -18.84 -6.33 -13.73
N VAL A 37 -17.77 -5.54 -13.65
CA VAL A 37 -16.91 -5.43 -12.47
C VAL A 37 -16.97 -3.98 -11.99
N MET A 38 -17.52 -3.77 -10.80
CA MET A 38 -17.56 -2.45 -10.16
C MET A 38 -16.24 -2.21 -9.43
N ALA A 39 -15.38 -1.36 -10.01
CA ALA A 39 -14.09 -1.00 -9.42
C ALA A 39 -14.20 0.11 -8.38
N VAL A 40 -15.25 0.93 -8.45
CA VAL A 40 -15.57 1.99 -7.47
C VAL A 40 -17.08 1.98 -7.25
N LYS A 41 -17.52 1.90 -6.00
CA LYS A 41 -18.90 1.61 -5.57
C LYS A 41 -19.47 2.77 -4.75
N ASP A 42 -19.95 3.81 -5.44
CA ASP A 42 -20.68 4.95 -4.85
C ASP A 42 -19.95 5.70 -3.74
N ILE A 43 -18.63 5.86 -3.87
CA ILE A 43 -17.82 6.55 -2.87
C ILE A 43 -18.12 8.05 -2.84
N SER A 44 -18.07 8.66 -1.66
CA SER A 44 -18.27 10.11 -1.48
C SER A 44 -17.25 10.63 -0.48
N PHE A 45 -16.58 11.73 -0.82
CA PHE A 45 -15.61 12.39 0.05
C PHE A 45 -15.34 13.81 -0.45
N ALA A 46 -14.76 14.65 0.42
CA ALA A 46 -14.31 15.98 0.07
C ALA A 46 -12.94 16.28 0.68
N ILE A 47 -12.08 16.94 -0.08
CA ILE A 47 -10.72 17.32 0.34
C ILE A 47 -10.61 18.85 0.30
N PRO A 48 -10.39 19.50 1.46
CA PRO A 48 -10.09 20.93 1.56
C PRO A 48 -8.88 21.38 0.72
N GLN A 49 -8.88 22.67 0.36
CA GLN A 49 -7.71 23.31 -0.22
C GLN A 49 -6.53 23.32 0.76
N GLY A 50 -5.33 23.02 0.28
CA GLY A 50 -4.10 22.95 1.08
C GLY A 50 -3.96 21.71 1.96
N GLU A 51 -4.83 20.71 1.84
CA GLU A 51 -4.71 19.45 2.58
C GLU A 51 -3.82 18.44 1.86
N ILE A 52 -3.00 17.70 2.61
CA ILE A 52 -2.34 16.48 2.14
C ILE A 52 -3.13 15.28 2.67
N CYS A 53 -3.75 14.54 1.75
CA CYS A 53 -4.60 13.40 2.07
C CYS A 53 -4.00 12.11 1.52
N GLY A 54 -3.93 11.09 2.38
CA GLY A 54 -3.59 9.72 1.99
C GLY A 54 -4.82 9.01 1.43
N TYR A 55 -4.65 8.27 0.33
CA TYR A 55 -5.68 7.45 -0.29
C TYR A 55 -5.17 6.00 -0.39
N ILE A 56 -5.44 5.23 0.67
CA ILE A 56 -4.86 3.90 0.87
C ILE A 56 -5.88 2.79 0.62
N GLY A 57 -5.41 1.59 0.35
CA GLY A 57 -6.24 0.46 -0.07
C GLY A 57 -5.38 -0.73 -0.46
N GLU A 58 -5.95 -1.93 -0.51
CA GLU A 58 -5.27 -3.07 -1.11
C GLU A 58 -5.12 -2.90 -2.64
N ASN A 59 -4.37 -3.82 -3.27
CA ASN A 59 -4.30 -3.89 -4.72
C ASN A 59 -5.67 -4.28 -5.28
N GLY A 60 -6.18 -3.49 -6.22
CA GLY A 60 -7.52 -3.70 -6.79
C GLY A 60 -8.66 -2.98 -6.07
N ALA A 61 -8.41 -2.30 -4.94
CA ALA A 61 -9.43 -1.58 -4.17
C ALA A 61 -10.05 -0.36 -4.88
N GLY A 62 -9.59 0.00 -6.09
CA GLY A 62 -10.13 1.13 -6.87
C GLY A 62 -9.34 2.45 -6.77
N LYS A 63 -8.15 2.46 -6.14
CA LYS A 63 -7.26 3.63 -5.99
C LYS A 63 -6.95 4.36 -7.30
N SER A 64 -6.19 3.71 -8.19
CA SER A 64 -5.79 4.29 -9.47
C SER A 64 -6.99 4.55 -10.40
N THR A 65 -8.08 3.77 -10.26
CA THR A 65 -9.33 4.01 -10.98
C THR A 65 -9.96 5.33 -10.55
N THR A 66 -9.97 5.62 -9.25
CA THR A 66 -10.45 6.89 -8.69
C THR A 66 -9.58 8.05 -9.14
N ILE A 67 -8.24 7.95 -9.02
CA ILE A 67 -7.33 8.99 -9.52
C ILE A 67 -7.55 9.27 -11.00
N LYS A 68 -7.74 8.24 -11.84
CA LYS A 68 -8.01 8.45 -13.27
C LYS A 68 -9.31 9.19 -13.53
N MET A 69 -10.33 9.05 -12.68
CA MET A 69 -11.56 9.83 -12.76
C MET A 69 -11.35 11.27 -12.29
N LEU A 70 -10.65 11.47 -11.17
CA LEU A 70 -10.31 12.79 -10.64
C LEU A 70 -9.44 13.62 -11.62
N THR A 71 -8.55 12.95 -12.36
CA THR A 71 -7.69 13.56 -13.39
C THR A 71 -8.38 13.67 -14.77
N GLY A 72 -9.63 13.23 -14.89
CA GLY A 72 -10.41 13.30 -16.13
C GLY A 72 -9.96 12.33 -17.24
N ILE A 73 -9.03 11.40 -16.96
CA ILE A 73 -8.58 10.33 -17.87
C ILE A 73 -9.70 9.29 -18.07
N LEU A 74 -10.48 9.04 -17.03
CA LEU A 74 -11.56 8.06 -17.03
C LEU A 74 -12.89 8.74 -16.73
N VAL A 75 -13.90 8.45 -17.54
CA VAL A 75 -15.26 8.94 -17.29
C VAL A 75 -15.94 8.07 -16.22
N PRO A 76 -16.58 8.64 -15.19
CA PRO A 76 -17.37 7.87 -14.23
C PRO A 76 -18.56 7.19 -14.91
N THR A 77 -18.98 6.06 -14.37
CA THR A 77 -20.22 5.39 -14.83
C THR A 77 -21.45 6.04 -14.21
N ALA A 78 -21.36 6.50 -12.96
CA ALA A 78 -22.39 7.27 -12.27
C ALA A 78 -21.76 8.15 -11.17
N GLY A 79 -22.57 9.01 -10.57
CA GLY A 79 -22.14 10.00 -9.57
C GLY A 79 -21.56 11.26 -10.19
N SER A 80 -21.07 12.16 -9.34
CA SER A 80 -20.47 13.42 -9.74
C SER A 80 -19.15 13.66 -9.01
N LEU A 81 -18.25 14.38 -9.66
CA LEU A 81 -17.01 14.82 -9.06
C LEU A 81 -16.62 16.19 -9.61
N LYS A 82 -16.04 17.02 -8.75
CA LYS A 82 -15.44 18.30 -9.10
C LYS A 82 -14.04 18.40 -8.52
N VAL A 83 -13.14 19.00 -9.28
CA VAL A 83 -11.78 19.32 -8.82
C VAL A 83 -11.49 20.76 -9.22
N GLN A 84 -11.21 21.60 -8.22
CA GLN A 84 -11.10 23.06 -8.38
C GLN A 84 -12.30 23.68 -9.10
N GLY A 85 -13.50 23.17 -8.80
CA GLY A 85 -14.76 23.61 -9.41
C GLY A 85 -15.07 23.04 -10.79
N TYR A 86 -14.10 22.41 -11.48
CA TYR A 86 -14.28 21.82 -12.80
C TYR A 86 -14.81 20.39 -12.73
N VAL A 87 -15.58 19.98 -13.73
CA VAL A 87 -15.89 18.56 -14.02
C VAL A 87 -14.80 17.99 -14.93
N PRO A 88 -13.84 17.18 -14.43
CA PRO A 88 -12.59 16.85 -15.12
C PRO A 88 -12.73 16.23 -16.51
N HIS A 89 -13.71 15.35 -16.70
CA HIS A 89 -13.90 14.65 -17.97
C HIS A 89 -14.65 15.49 -19.02
N GLN A 90 -15.33 16.56 -18.61
CA GLN A 90 -16.08 17.46 -19.50
C GLN A 90 -15.27 18.70 -19.85
N GLU A 91 -14.49 19.21 -18.90
CA GLU A 91 -13.77 20.50 -19.00
C GLU A 91 -12.24 20.31 -19.11
N ARG A 92 -11.83 19.20 -19.71
CA ARG A 92 -10.45 18.67 -19.64
C ARG A 92 -9.36 19.69 -19.97
N GLU A 93 -9.49 20.48 -21.04
CA GLU A 93 -8.44 21.44 -21.45
C GLU A 93 -8.25 22.59 -20.47
N ALA A 94 -9.33 23.11 -19.89
CA ALA A 94 -9.25 24.15 -18.87
C ALA A 94 -8.73 23.53 -17.56
N PHE A 95 -9.29 22.39 -17.19
CA PHE A 95 -9.01 21.66 -15.95
C PHE A 95 -7.54 21.25 -15.79
N VAL A 96 -6.91 20.66 -16.82
CA VAL A 96 -5.55 20.09 -16.69
C VAL A 96 -4.47 21.12 -16.34
N LYS A 97 -4.73 22.42 -16.52
CA LYS A 97 -3.81 23.49 -16.11
C LYS A 97 -3.79 23.73 -14.60
N HIS A 98 -4.80 23.24 -13.88
CA HIS A 98 -4.91 23.40 -12.43
C HIS A 98 -4.38 22.19 -11.66
N ILE A 99 -4.02 21.10 -12.36
CA ILE A 99 -3.61 19.85 -11.73
C ILE A 99 -2.22 19.37 -12.16
N GLY A 100 -1.47 18.81 -11.22
CA GLY A 100 -0.26 18.05 -11.47
C GLY A 100 -0.56 16.56 -11.30
N VAL A 101 0.02 15.72 -12.14
CA VAL A 101 -0.18 14.27 -12.03
C VAL A 101 1.14 13.54 -12.19
N VAL A 102 1.38 12.62 -11.27
CA VAL A 102 2.47 11.65 -11.34
C VAL A 102 1.87 10.27 -11.23
N PHE A 103 2.14 9.42 -12.22
CA PHE A 103 1.86 8.00 -12.13
C PHE A 103 3.19 7.26 -11.98
N GLY A 104 3.48 6.65 -10.83
CA GLY A 104 4.78 6.03 -10.57
C GLY A 104 5.21 4.99 -11.62
N GLN A 105 4.24 4.37 -12.29
CA GLN A 105 4.45 3.37 -13.34
C GLN A 105 4.49 3.93 -14.77
N ARG A 106 4.15 5.21 -15.01
CA ARG A 106 4.11 5.80 -16.36
C ARG A 106 4.75 7.18 -16.37
N SER A 107 5.79 7.32 -17.20
CA SER A 107 6.52 8.58 -17.36
C SER A 107 5.78 9.54 -18.29
N GLN A 108 5.71 10.82 -17.90
CA GLN A 108 5.24 11.90 -18.79
C GLN A 108 6.40 12.56 -19.55
N LEU A 109 7.64 12.25 -19.14
CA LEU A 109 8.85 12.72 -19.80
C LEU A 109 9.12 11.92 -21.08
N TRP A 110 9.73 12.56 -22.07
CA TRP A 110 10.03 11.91 -23.35
C TRP A 110 11.26 11.02 -23.22
N TRP A 111 11.06 9.73 -23.48
CA TRP A 111 12.04 8.66 -23.22
C TRP A 111 13.43 8.92 -23.81
N ASP A 112 13.47 9.50 -25.01
CA ASP A 112 14.69 9.52 -25.82
C ASP A 112 15.49 10.83 -25.83
N ILE A 113 14.92 11.90 -25.27
CA ILE A 113 15.53 13.23 -25.21
C ILE A 113 15.96 13.57 -23.78
N GLY A 114 16.76 14.62 -23.64
CA GLY A 114 17.14 15.12 -22.33
C GLY A 114 15.94 15.59 -21.51
N VAL A 115 16.09 15.58 -20.19
CA VAL A 115 15.05 16.00 -19.25
C VAL A 115 14.68 17.47 -19.49
N ILE A 116 15.66 18.33 -19.76
CA ILE A 116 15.42 19.76 -20.00
C ILE A 116 14.57 20.02 -21.24
N GLU A 117 14.73 19.23 -22.30
CA GLU A 117 13.90 19.31 -23.49
C GLU A 117 12.45 18.91 -23.19
N SER A 118 12.25 17.87 -22.38
CA SER A 118 10.91 17.48 -21.90
C SER A 118 10.25 18.61 -21.11
N PHE A 119 10.98 19.27 -20.20
CA PHE A 119 10.48 20.41 -19.44
C PHE A 119 10.11 21.61 -20.32
N ARG A 120 10.96 21.93 -21.31
CA ARG A 120 10.68 23.01 -22.28
C ARG A 120 9.44 22.71 -23.12
N LEU A 121 9.18 21.44 -23.44
CA LEU A 121 7.98 21.03 -24.15
C LEU A 121 6.74 21.18 -23.26
N LEU A 122 6.80 20.71 -22.00
CA LEU A 122 5.70 20.89 -21.04
C LEU A 122 5.38 22.37 -20.79
N ARG A 123 6.39 23.24 -20.72
CA ARG A 123 6.21 24.71 -20.67
C ARG A 123 5.27 25.20 -21.77
N LYS A 124 5.52 24.76 -23.02
CA LYS A 124 4.73 25.15 -24.19
C LYS A 124 3.31 24.58 -24.12
N VAL A 125 3.18 23.31 -23.71
CA VAL A 125 1.87 22.63 -23.56
C VAL A 125 0.99 23.38 -22.56
N TYR A 126 1.53 23.70 -21.38
CA TYR A 126 0.80 24.40 -20.32
C TYR A 126 0.77 25.93 -20.49
N ARG A 127 1.41 26.46 -21.55
CA ARG A 127 1.49 27.90 -21.87
C ARG A 127 2.05 28.73 -20.70
N VAL A 128 3.08 28.18 -20.03
CA VAL A 128 3.74 28.85 -18.90
C VAL A 128 4.64 29.97 -19.42
N PRO A 129 4.52 31.21 -18.90
CA PRO A 129 5.41 32.31 -19.25
C PRO A 129 6.88 31.96 -19.00
N GLU A 130 7.77 32.39 -19.88
CA GLU A 130 9.19 32.01 -19.83
C GLU A 130 9.88 32.46 -18.53
N GLN A 131 9.55 33.65 -18.03
CA GLN A 131 10.09 34.15 -16.76
C GLN A 131 9.67 33.26 -15.58
N ASP A 132 8.38 32.90 -15.50
CA ASP A 132 7.90 32.05 -14.42
C ASP A 132 8.42 30.62 -14.55
N PHE A 133 8.57 30.11 -15.78
CA PHE A 133 9.17 28.81 -16.04
C PHE A 133 10.61 28.76 -15.55
N ASN A 134 11.45 29.75 -15.93
CA ASN A 134 12.85 29.76 -15.52
C ASN A 134 13.00 29.89 -14.00
N ARG A 135 12.20 30.75 -13.35
CA ARG A 135 12.18 30.88 -11.89
C ARG A 135 11.84 29.55 -11.22
N ARG A 136 10.71 28.95 -11.58
CA ARG A 136 10.22 27.69 -11.00
C ARG A 136 11.14 26.52 -11.30
N LEU A 137 11.61 26.42 -12.54
CA LEU A 137 12.51 25.35 -12.94
C LEU A 137 13.81 25.38 -12.14
N ASN A 138 14.42 26.56 -11.96
CA ASN A 138 15.65 26.68 -11.19
C ASN A 138 15.45 26.27 -9.73
N GLU A 139 14.37 26.74 -9.10
CA GLU A 139 14.02 26.36 -7.73
C GLU A 139 13.81 24.84 -7.60
N LEU A 140 13.03 24.24 -8.50
CA LEU A 140 12.73 22.81 -8.49
C LEU A 140 13.97 21.95 -8.78
N ILE A 141 14.86 22.39 -9.67
CA ILE A 141 16.14 21.71 -9.95
C ILE A 141 17.03 21.72 -8.71
N GLU A 142 17.09 22.84 -8.00
CA GLU A 142 17.89 22.98 -6.78
C GLU A 142 17.37 22.08 -5.68
N ARG A 143 16.06 22.18 -5.37
CA ARG A 143 15.43 21.38 -4.30
C ARG A 143 15.51 19.88 -4.51
N LEU A 144 15.42 19.43 -5.76
CA LEU A 144 15.45 18.00 -6.10
C LEU A 144 16.81 17.52 -6.63
N SER A 145 17.84 18.37 -6.56
CA SER A 145 19.21 18.04 -6.98
C SER A 145 19.30 17.42 -8.38
N LEU A 146 18.78 18.15 -9.39
CA LEU A 146 18.64 17.65 -10.77
C LEU A 146 19.66 18.20 -11.77
N GLN A 147 20.58 19.06 -11.35
CA GLN A 147 21.49 19.83 -12.22
C GLN A 147 22.25 18.93 -13.20
N GLU A 148 22.78 17.80 -12.71
CA GLU A 148 23.56 16.84 -13.50
C GLU A 148 22.70 15.94 -14.41
N LEU A 149 21.38 15.96 -14.23
CA LEU A 149 20.44 15.07 -14.91
C LEU A 149 19.80 15.73 -16.14
N LEU A 150 19.84 17.06 -16.22
CA LEU A 150 19.09 17.85 -17.22
C LEU A 150 19.34 17.42 -18.67
N ASN A 151 20.60 17.19 -19.03
CA ASN A 151 20.99 16.84 -20.40
C ASN A 151 21.00 15.33 -20.64
N ARG A 152 20.70 14.51 -19.62
CA ARG A 152 20.69 13.05 -19.75
C ARG A 152 19.35 12.60 -20.34
N PRO A 153 19.35 11.68 -21.31
CA PRO A 153 18.12 11.05 -21.76
C PRO A 153 17.37 10.36 -20.62
N VAL A 154 16.04 10.49 -20.60
CA VAL A 154 15.18 9.94 -19.53
C VAL A 154 15.40 8.43 -19.35
N ARG A 155 15.59 7.70 -20.45
CA ARG A 155 15.89 6.25 -20.44
C ARG A 155 17.17 5.85 -19.69
N LYS A 156 18.07 6.80 -19.44
CA LYS A 156 19.35 6.59 -18.73
C LYS A 156 19.28 6.99 -17.25
N LEU A 157 18.12 7.40 -16.75
CA LEU A 157 17.93 7.77 -15.34
C LEU A 157 17.61 6.53 -14.51
N SER A 158 18.05 6.50 -13.26
CA SER A 158 17.52 5.55 -12.28
C SER A 158 16.04 5.84 -11.99
N LEU A 159 15.33 4.90 -11.36
CA LEU A 159 13.93 5.09 -11.00
C LEU A 159 13.74 6.34 -10.11
N GLY A 160 14.56 6.50 -9.07
CA GLY A 160 14.49 7.68 -8.18
C GLY A 160 14.87 8.99 -8.85
N GLN A 161 15.87 8.99 -9.75
CA GLN A 161 16.20 10.17 -10.56
C GLN A 161 15.04 10.56 -11.48
N ARG A 162 14.45 9.57 -12.17
CA ARG A 162 13.28 9.78 -13.03
C ARG A 162 12.11 10.33 -12.23
N MET A 163 11.85 9.77 -11.05
CA MET A 163 10.72 10.15 -10.20
C MET A 163 10.84 11.62 -9.74
N ARG A 164 12.03 12.07 -9.34
CA ARG A 164 12.27 13.49 -9.06
C ARG A 164 12.02 14.38 -10.28
N CYS A 165 12.46 13.97 -11.47
CA CYS A 165 12.15 14.69 -12.71
C CYS A 165 10.64 14.71 -13.04
N GLU A 166 9.90 13.63 -12.74
CA GLU A 166 8.44 13.55 -12.90
C GLU A 166 7.72 14.53 -11.97
N LEU A 167 8.18 14.67 -10.72
CA LEU A 167 7.65 15.68 -9.79
C LEU A 167 7.85 17.08 -10.34
N VAL A 168 9.04 17.41 -10.86
CA VAL A 168 9.28 18.70 -11.51
C VAL A 168 8.33 18.90 -12.67
N ALA A 169 8.22 17.92 -13.57
CA ALA A 169 7.32 17.98 -14.71
C ALA A 169 5.86 18.27 -14.31
N ALA A 170 5.37 17.63 -13.25
CA ALA A 170 4.02 17.82 -12.74
C ALA A 170 3.79 19.18 -12.06
N LEU A 171 4.86 19.88 -11.65
CA LEU A 171 4.80 21.11 -10.85
C LEU A 171 5.21 22.37 -11.62
N LEU A 172 5.82 22.23 -12.81
CA LEU A 172 6.32 23.36 -13.60
C LEU A 172 5.27 24.43 -13.92
N HIS A 173 4.01 24.03 -14.07
CA HIS A 173 2.89 24.94 -14.31
C HIS A 173 2.19 25.43 -13.03
N GLN A 174 2.70 25.09 -11.84
CA GLN A 174 2.20 25.49 -10.52
C GLN A 174 0.73 25.13 -10.33
N PRO A 175 0.42 23.81 -10.33
CA PRO A 175 -0.94 23.35 -10.10
C PRO A 175 -1.38 23.62 -8.66
N GLU A 176 -2.69 23.75 -8.49
CA GLU A 176 -3.34 23.93 -7.18
C GLU A 176 -3.58 22.56 -6.50
N VAL A 177 -3.75 21.49 -7.31
CA VAL A 177 -3.95 20.12 -6.83
C VAL A 177 -2.95 19.17 -7.49
N VAL A 178 -2.32 18.30 -6.71
CA VAL A 178 -1.38 17.31 -7.22
C VAL A 178 -1.84 15.90 -6.86
N PHE A 179 -1.93 15.04 -7.87
CA PHE A 179 -2.25 13.63 -7.71
C PHE A 179 -0.97 12.80 -7.87
N LEU A 180 -0.64 12.03 -6.84
CA LEU A 180 0.54 11.16 -6.82
C LEU A 180 0.08 9.71 -6.69
N ASP A 181 0.20 8.94 -7.78
CA ASP A 181 -0.12 7.52 -7.77
C ASP A 181 1.12 6.67 -7.51
N GLU A 182 1.32 6.22 -6.27
CA GLU A 182 2.47 5.42 -5.81
C GLU A 182 3.83 6.10 -6.13
N PRO A 183 4.08 7.36 -5.70
CA PRO A 183 5.25 8.13 -6.12
C PRO A 183 6.58 7.62 -5.55
N THR A 184 6.55 6.77 -4.52
CA THR A 184 7.72 6.28 -3.78
C THR A 184 7.99 4.79 -4.00
N ILE A 185 7.17 4.12 -4.82
CA ILE A 185 7.28 2.68 -5.06
C ILE A 185 8.62 2.34 -5.72
N GLY A 186 9.32 1.36 -5.15
CA GLY A 186 10.63 0.91 -5.66
C GLY A 186 11.77 1.90 -5.47
N LEU A 187 11.60 2.95 -4.66
CA LEU A 187 12.66 3.91 -4.32
C LEU A 187 13.38 3.51 -3.03
N ASP A 188 14.65 3.88 -2.93
CA ASP A 188 15.43 3.76 -1.70
C ASP A 188 14.96 4.76 -0.63
N ILE A 189 15.34 4.49 0.63
CA ILE A 189 14.89 5.24 1.82
C ILE A 189 15.30 6.72 1.74
N VAL A 190 16.49 7.02 1.20
CA VAL A 190 17.00 8.39 1.13
C VAL A 190 16.16 9.21 0.16
N VAL A 191 15.91 8.67 -1.05
CA VAL A 191 15.08 9.35 -2.05
C VAL A 191 13.64 9.50 -1.57
N LYS A 192 13.09 8.52 -0.84
CA LYS A 192 11.76 8.65 -0.21
C LYS A 192 11.71 9.85 0.75
N ALA A 193 12.70 9.98 1.63
CA ALA A 193 12.77 11.08 2.58
C ALA A 193 12.86 12.45 1.88
N GLU A 194 13.70 12.58 0.85
CA GLU A 194 13.82 13.81 0.04
C GLU A 194 12.49 14.18 -0.63
N ILE A 195 11.79 13.20 -1.22
CA ILE A 195 10.47 13.43 -1.82
C ILE A 195 9.46 13.87 -0.76
N ARG A 196 9.45 13.24 0.42
CA ARG A 196 8.53 13.62 1.49
C ARG A 196 8.74 15.07 1.93
N GLU A 197 9.98 15.45 2.20
CA GLU A 197 10.34 16.81 2.59
C GLU A 197 9.94 17.82 1.52
N PHE A 198 10.19 17.49 0.25
CA PHE A 198 9.79 18.31 -0.88
C PHE A 198 8.27 18.52 -0.96
N LEU A 199 7.47 17.47 -0.79
CA LEU A 199 6.01 17.56 -0.82
C LEU A 199 5.46 18.40 0.35
N LEU A 200 6.00 18.22 1.56
CA LEU A 200 5.64 19.05 2.72
C LEU A 200 5.98 20.52 2.49
N HIS A 201 7.15 20.79 1.90
CA HIS A 201 7.55 22.15 1.56
C HIS A 201 6.59 22.78 0.55
N MET A 202 6.27 22.06 -0.53
CA MET A 202 5.33 22.52 -1.55
C MET A 202 3.96 22.85 -0.97
N ASN A 203 3.42 21.97 -0.12
CA ASN A 203 2.15 22.20 0.55
C ASN A 203 2.20 23.44 1.47
N LYS A 204 3.26 23.58 2.27
CA LYS A 204 3.41 24.70 3.21
C LYS A 204 3.60 26.05 2.53
N GLU A 205 4.41 26.10 1.49
CA GLU A 205 4.78 27.34 0.81
C GLU A 205 3.69 27.83 -0.15
N TYR A 206 3.08 26.89 -0.89
CA TYR A 206 2.15 27.22 -1.98
C TYR A 206 0.69 26.87 -1.68
N GLY A 207 0.40 26.23 -0.54
CA GLY A 207 -0.95 25.76 -0.22
C GLY A 207 -1.47 24.68 -1.17
N THR A 208 -0.57 23.95 -1.84
CA THR A 208 -0.94 22.91 -2.80
C THR A 208 -1.68 21.77 -2.12
N THR A 209 -2.88 21.41 -2.61
CA THR A 209 -3.58 20.20 -2.16
C THR A 209 -2.92 18.97 -2.78
N ILE A 210 -2.65 17.94 -1.98
CA ILE A 210 -1.98 16.72 -2.45
C ILE A 210 -2.85 15.51 -2.12
N LEU A 211 -3.17 14.71 -3.13
CA LEU A 211 -3.78 13.39 -2.96
C LEU A 211 -2.76 12.32 -3.35
N LEU A 212 -2.34 11.54 -2.35
CA LEU A 212 -1.29 10.52 -2.47
C LEU A 212 -1.92 9.12 -2.34
N THR A 213 -1.70 8.24 -3.31
CA THR A 213 -1.84 6.80 -3.09
C THR A 213 -0.49 6.20 -2.76
N THR A 214 -0.47 5.36 -1.75
CA THR A 214 0.70 4.58 -1.38
C THR A 214 0.22 3.34 -0.63
N HIS A 215 1.04 2.30 -0.66
CA HIS A 215 0.93 1.14 0.23
C HIS A 215 1.98 1.20 1.35
N ASP A 216 2.86 2.21 1.36
CA ASP A 216 3.85 2.46 2.40
C ASP A 216 3.27 3.40 3.45
N LEU A 217 2.97 2.86 4.64
CA LEU A 217 2.35 3.64 5.70
C LEU A 217 3.30 4.64 6.36
N GLN A 218 4.61 4.50 6.17
CA GLN A 218 5.55 5.53 6.62
C GLN A 218 5.43 6.81 5.80
N ASP A 219 5.09 6.71 4.50
CA ASP A 219 4.79 7.89 3.69
C ASP A 219 3.55 8.60 4.21
N ILE A 220 2.53 7.82 4.58
CA ILE A 220 1.28 8.34 5.15
C ILE A 220 1.55 9.06 6.47
N GLU A 221 2.26 8.42 7.40
CA GLU A 221 2.59 9.02 8.69
C GLU A 221 3.42 10.30 8.57
N ALA A 222 4.33 10.35 7.60
CA ALA A 222 5.20 11.50 7.42
C ALA A 222 4.51 12.67 6.69
N LEU A 223 3.52 12.40 5.85
CA LEU A 223 2.93 13.40 4.95
C LEU A 223 1.50 13.80 5.29
N CYS A 224 0.70 12.87 5.79
CA CYS A 224 -0.76 13.00 5.79
C CYS A 224 -1.29 13.12 7.22
N SER A 225 -2.12 14.13 7.45
CA SER A 225 -2.92 14.25 8.68
C SER A 225 -4.26 13.52 8.61
N ARG A 226 -4.73 13.24 7.37
CA ARG A 226 -5.98 12.55 7.05
C ARG A 226 -5.74 11.42 6.07
N VAL A 227 -6.47 10.33 6.24
CA VAL A 227 -6.43 9.16 5.35
C VAL A 227 -7.84 8.73 4.96
N ILE A 228 -7.99 8.34 3.70
CA ILE A 228 -9.17 7.68 3.15
C ILE A 228 -8.74 6.26 2.81
N MET A 229 -9.39 5.27 3.42
CA MET A 229 -9.12 3.85 3.23
C MET A 229 -10.18 3.22 2.34
N LEU A 230 -9.74 2.50 1.31
CA LEU A 230 -10.60 1.80 0.37
C LEU A 230 -10.44 0.30 0.46
N ASP A 231 -11.57 -0.38 0.45
CA ASP A 231 -11.64 -1.82 0.29
C ASP A 231 -12.76 -2.20 -0.69
N ASP A 232 -12.41 -3.07 -1.64
CA ASP A 232 -13.29 -3.56 -2.71
C ASP A 232 -14.18 -2.45 -3.34
N GLY A 233 -13.58 -1.28 -3.63
CA GLY A 233 -14.25 -0.15 -4.26
C GLY A 233 -15.13 0.71 -3.33
N ASN A 234 -15.19 0.42 -2.02
CA ASN A 234 -15.91 1.19 -1.01
C ASN A 234 -14.92 1.96 -0.12
N ILE A 235 -15.35 3.08 0.46
CA ILE A 235 -14.61 3.73 1.54
C ILE A 235 -14.96 3.05 2.86
N ILE A 236 -13.95 2.52 3.56
CA ILE A 236 -14.10 1.89 4.88
C ILE A 236 -13.65 2.80 6.02
N TYR A 237 -12.90 3.86 5.71
CA TYR A 237 -12.52 4.92 6.64
C TYR A 237 -12.26 6.22 5.90
N ASP A 238 -12.67 7.34 6.47
CA ASP A 238 -12.30 8.68 6.04
C ASP A 238 -12.17 9.54 7.30
N GLY A 239 -10.95 9.91 7.67
CA GLY A 239 -10.71 10.67 8.89
C GLY A 239 -9.24 10.91 9.19
N SER A 240 -8.98 11.52 10.34
CA SER A 240 -7.62 11.82 10.78
C SER A 240 -6.83 10.54 11.07
N LEU A 241 -5.54 10.54 10.74
CA LEU A 241 -4.64 9.44 11.09
C LEU A 241 -4.50 9.30 12.61
N ASP A 242 -4.51 10.40 13.35
CA ASP A 242 -4.42 10.39 14.82
C ASP A 242 -5.66 9.74 15.43
N THR A 243 -6.85 10.03 14.90
CA THR A 243 -8.09 9.37 15.33
C THR A 243 -8.08 7.87 15.03
N LEU A 244 -7.50 7.47 13.89
CA LEU A 244 -7.33 6.06 13.54
C LEU A 244 -6.44 5.36 14.59
N LYS A 245 -5.28 5.96 14.88
CA LYS A 245 -4.33 5.49 15.90
C LYS A 245 -4.95 5.45 17.29
N SER A 246 -5.69 6.48 17.69
CA SER A 246 -6.33 6.55 18.99
C SER A 246 -7.47 5.54 19.15
N THR A 247 -8.19 5.22 18.09
CA THR A 247 -9.31 4.27 18.11
C THR A 247 -8.85 2.82 18.11
N TRP A 248 -7.80 2.50 17.35
CA TRP A 248 -7.36 1.12 17.11
C TRP A 248 -6.07 0.72 17.85
N GLY A 249 -5.28 1.68 18.33
CA GLY A 249 -4.06 1.36 19.07
C GLY A 249 -4.37 0.61 20.37
N LYS A 250 -3.69 -0.49 20.60
CA LYS A 250 -3.86 -1.36 21.76
C LYS A 250 -2.83 -1.00 22.82
N GLY A 251 -2.89 0.20 23.43
CA GLY A 251 -1.92 0.55 24.48
C GLY A 251 -0.44 0.56 24.02
N ARG A 252 0.46 0.33 24.99
CA ARG A 252 1.92 0.34 24.85
C ARG A 252 2.50 -0.91 25.50
N GLU A 253 3.32 -1.67 24.78
CA GLU A 253 4.08 -2.79 25.35
C GLU A 253 5.48 -2.28 25.74
N VAL A 254 5.83 -2.34 27.02
CA VAL A 254 7.20 -2.05 27.48
C VAL A 254 7.94 -3.36 27.67
N ARG A 255 8.99 -3.59 26.89
CA ARG A 255 9.86 -4.76 27.03
C ARG A 255 11.08 -4.40 27.86
N LEU A 256 11.39 -5.27 28.80
CA LEU A 256 12.41 -5.06 29.82
C LEU A 256 13.36 -6.24 29.81
N GLN A 257 14.66 -5.94 29.75
CA GLN A 257 15.72 -6.90 29.97
C GLN A 257 16.38 -6.61 31.32
N PHE A 258 16.43 -7.60 32.19
CA PHE A 258 16.96 -7.47 33.55
C PHE A 258 18.40 -7.98 33.66
N ALA A 259 19.21 -7.31 34.46
CA ALA A 259 20.57 -7.72 34.79
C ALA A 259 20.62 -8.91 35.77
N LYS A 260 19.52 -9.12 36.50
CA LYS A 260 19.35 -10.21 37.46
C LYS A 260 18.01 -10.90 37.20
N PRO A 261 17.92 -12.21 37.43
CA PRO A 261 16.65 -12.94 37.35
C PRO A 261 15.59 -12.27 38.22
N MET A 262 14.41 -12.04 37.67
CA MET A 262 13.25 -11.51 38.37
C MET A 262 12.04 -12.41 38.12
N GLU A 263 11.26 -12.65 39.16
CA GLU A 263 10.05 -13.47 39.04
C GLU A 263 8.84 -12.60 38.64
N LEU A 264 7.92 -13.15 37.84
CA LEU A 264 6.71 -12.43 37.41
C LEU A 264 5.86 -11.96 38.60
N SER A 265 5.90 -12.68 39.73
CA SER A 265 5.22 -12.28 40.97
C SER A 265 5.78 -11.00 41.58
N GLU A 266 7.09 -10.76 41.48
CA GLU A 266 7.72 -9.54 41.98
C GLU A 266 7.29 -8.34 41.12
N LEU A 267 7.24 -8.53 39.79
CA LEU A 267 6.77 -7.53 38.83
C LEU A 267 5.30 -7.15 39.04
N HIS A 268 4.45 -8.16 39.27
CA HIS A 268 3.04 -7.94 39.64
C HIS A 268 2.91 -7.16 40.96
N GLN A 269 3.76 -7.44 41.95
CA GLN A 269 3.73 -6.74 43.23
C GLN A 269 4.14 -5.28 43.10
N LEU A 270 5.16 -4.98 42.27
CA LEU A 270 5.62 -3.61 41.99
C LEU A 270 4.57 -2.76 41.29
N THR A 271 3.68 -3.39 40.51
CA THR A 271 2.67 -2.71 39.69
C THR A 271 1.25 -3.01 40.13
N ALA A 272 1.05 -3.49 41.35
CA ALA A 272 -0.25 -3.97 41.85
C ALA A 272 -1.37 -2.91 41.85
N GLU A 273 -1.00 -1.62 41.94
CA GLU A 273 -1.97 -0.51 41.90
C GLU A 273 -2.28 -0.03 40.47
N LEU A 274 -1.63 -0.59 39.46
CA LEU A 274 -1.79 -0.20 38.06
C LEU A 274 -2.50 -1.30 37.26
N PRO A 275 -3.43 -0.95 36.35
CA PRO A 275 -4.14 -1.92 35.51
C PRO A 275 -3.26 -2.39 34.34
N VAL A 276 -2.10 -2.97 34.65
CA VAL A 276 -1.14 -3.48 33.67
C VAL A 276 -1.17 -5.01 33.61
N THR A 277 -0.79 -5.57 32.46
CA THR A 277 -0.70 -7.02 32.27
C THR A 277 0.73 -7.39 31.91
N TRP A 278 1.28 -8.41 32.55
CA TRP A 278 2.65 -8.86 32.31
C TRP A 278 2.71 -10.18 31.55
N GLU A 279 3.74 -10.32 30.75
CA GLU A 279 4.14 -11.57 30.11
C GLU A 279 5.65 -11.76 30.30
N ALA A 280 6.08 -12.89 30.86
CA ALA A 280 7.50 -13.20 31.01
C ALA A 280 7.93 -14.19 29.94
N ALA A 281 8.87 -13.78 29.08
CA ALA A 281 9.55 -14.69 28.17
C ALA A 281 10.62 -15.52 28.89
N SER A 282 11.27 -14.93 29.90
CA SER A 282 12.21 -15.61 30.79
C SER A 282 12.37 -14.85 32.11
N LYS A 283 13.19 -15.35 33.04
CA LYS A 283 13.53 -14.60 34.26
C LYS A 283 14.35 -13.33 33.99
N LEU A 284 14.93 -13.18 32.81
CA LEU A 284 15.72 -12.00 32.43
C LEU A 284 14.96 -11.10 31.45
N GLU A 285 13.80 -11.50 30.96
CA GLU A 285 13.04 -10.77 29.95
C GLU A 285 11.54 -10.86 30.22
N ALA A 286 10.92 -9.69 30.40
CA ALA A 286 9.48 -9.57 30.55
C ALA A 286 8.95 -8.37 29.76
N SER A 287 7.69 -8.46 29.35
CA SER A 287 6.94 -7.35 28.78
C SER A 287 5.77 -6.97 29.68
N VAL A 288 5.46 -5.68 29.72
CA VAL A 288 4.27 -5.15 30.39
C VAL A 288 3.42 -4.39 29.38
N TYR A 289 2.18 -4.79 29.27
CA TYR A 289 1.17 -4.09 28.51
C TYR A 289 0.56 -2.97 29.37
N VAL A 290 0.69 -1.75 28.88
CA VAL A 290 0.22 -0.51 29.49
C VAL A 290 -0.98 0.01 28.70
N PRO A 291 -2.18 0.10 29.29
CA PRO A 291 -3.34 0.69 28.65
C PRO A 291 -3.10 2.14 28.21
N LYS A 292 -3.87 2.62 27.22
CA LYS A 292 -3.68 3.97 26.65
C LYS A 292 -3.87 5.08 27.67
N GLU A 293 -4.76 4.87 28.64
CA GLU A 293 -5.16 5.83 29.66
C GLU A 293 -4.07 6.04 30.71
N LEU A 294 -3.11 5.12 30.82
CA LEU A 294 -2.05 5.16 31.82
C LEU A 294 -0.76 5.74 31.22
N ASN A 295 -0.04 6.57 31.99
CA ASN A 295 1.25 7.06 31.55
C ASN A 295 2.32 5.97 31.70
N VAL A 296 3.01 5.66 30.59
CA VAL A 296 4.09 4.67 30.59
C VAL A 296 5.23 5.06 31.53
N SER A 297 5.50 6.35 31.72
CA SER A 297 6.53 6.82 32.64
C SER A 297 6.25 6.43 34.10
N ASP A 298 4.98 6.36 34.50
CA ASP A 298 4.61 5.97 35.87
C ASP A 298 4.89 4.48 36.11
N VAL A 299 4.56 3.64 35.12
CA VAL A 299 4.86 2.20 35.13
C VAL A 299 6.37 1.98 35.17
N ILE A 300 7.11 2.62 34.27
CA ILE A 300 8.58 2.50 34.19
C ILE A 300 9.24 2.98 35.50
N GLY A 301 8.76 4.10 36.07
CA GLY A 301 9.31 4.66 37.31
C GLY A 301 9.26 3.69 38.49
N LEU A 302 8.17 2.95 38.64
CA LEU A 302 8.02 1.92 39.68
C LEU A 302 9.00 0.75 39.49
N ILE A 303 9.23 0.35 38.24
CA ILE A 303 10.08 -0.80 37.92
C ILE A 303 11.55 -0.43 38.03
N VAL A 304 11.99 0.65 37.37
CA VAL A 304 13.40 1.11 37.37
C VAL A 304 13.90 1.40 38.79
N GLY A 305 13.01 1.84 39.69
CA GLY A 305 13.37 2.11 41.09
C GLY A 305 13.73 0.85 41.91
N GLN A 306 13.29 -0.34 41.50
CA GLN A 306 13.47 -1.58 42.27
C GLN A 306 14.14 -2.71 41.47
N ALA A 307 14.21 -2.59 40.14
CA ALA A 307 14.78 -3.55 39.23
C ALA A 307 16.12 -3.09 38.66
N SER A 308 17.07 -4.02 38.52
CA SER A 308 18.29 -3.77 37.75
C SER A 308 18.02 -4.04 36.28
N ILE A 309 17.71 -3.00 35.50
CA ILE A 309 17.40 -3.11 34.06
C ILE A 309 18.69 -2.93 33.25
N LEU A 310 18.93 -3.82 32.28
CA LEU A 310 19.97 -3.70 31.26
C LEU A 310 19.48 -2.91 30.06
N ASP A 311 18.28 -3.21 29.59
CA ASP A 311 17.68 -2.59 28.41
C ASP A 311 16.16 -2.44 28.58
N LEU A 312 15.61 -1.39 27.96
CA LEU A 312 14.19 -1.07 27.98
C LEU A 312 13.78 -0.55 26.61
N SER A 313 12.74 -1.15 26.04
CA SER A 313 12.13 -0.68 24.79
C SER A 313 10.62 -0.52 24.96
N ILE A 314 10.07 0.52 24.33
CA ILE A 314 8.63 0.79 24.31
C ILE A 314 8.14 0.55 22.90
N HIS A 315 7.17 -0.35 22.76
CA HIS A 315 6.52 -0.69 21.51
C HIS A 315 5.07 -0.20 21.53
N GLU A 316 4.69 0.55 20.52
CA GLU A 316 3.31 0.93 20.24
C GLU A 316 2.78 0.07 19.09
N THR A 317 1.46 -0.12 19.03
CA THR A 317 0.84 -0.67 17.82
C THR A 317 1.20 0.24 16.65
N ASN A 318 1.95 -0.28 15.68
CA ASN A 318 2.31 0.50 14.50
C ASN A 318 1.07 0.72 13.60
N THR A 319 1.17 1.70 12.71
CA THR A 319 0.06 1.99 11.78
C THR A 319 -0.21 0.82 10.84
N ASP A 320 0.82 0.06 10.47
CA ASP A 320 0.69 -1.14 9.63
C ASP A 320 -0.27 -2.18 10.21
N ASP A 321 -0.14 -2.49 11.50
CA ASP A 321 -0.97 -3.47 12.20
C ASP A 321 -2.40 -2.97 12.33
N ILE A 322 -2.59 -1.68 12.63
CA ILE A 322 -3.92 -1.04 12.67
C ILE A 322 -4.61 -1.16 11.32
N VAL A 323 -3.94 -0.74 10.26
CA VAL A 323 -4.49 -0.74 8.90
C VAL A 323 -4.79 -2.18 8.44
N ARG A 324 -3.91 -3.13 8.74
CA ARG A 324 -4.13 -4.55 8.44
C ARG A 324 -5.37 -5.10 9.15
N GLU A 325 -5.59 -4.75 10.41
CA GLU A 325 -6.75 -5.23 11.17
C GLU A 325 -8.06 -4.62 10.65
N ILE A 326 -8.03 -3.36 10.24
CA ILE A 326 -9.17 -2.70 9.59
C ILE A 326 -9.55 -3.41 8.28
N TYR A 327 -8.58 -3.77 7.43
CA TYR A 327 -8.87 -4.52 6.21
C TYR A 327 -9.45 -5.91 6.49
N LYS A 328 -8.95 -6.63 7.51
CA LYS A 328 -9.51 -7.93 7.89
C LYS A 328 -10.96 -7.85 8.38
N THR A 329 -11.28 -6.79 9.11
CA THR A 329 -12.62 -6.58 9.69
C THR A 329 -13.59 -5.91 8.70
N GLY A 330 -13.07 -5.31 7.62
CA GLY A 330 -13.85 -4.63 6.58
C GLY A 330 -14.49 -3.31 7.01
N SER A 331 -14.15 -2.80 8.20
CA SER A 331 -14.73 -1.58 8.77
C SER A 331 -13.77 -0.96 9.77
N ALA A 332 -13.59 0.36 9.72
CA ALA A 332 -12.78 1.07 10.70
C ALA A 332 -13.52 1.44 12.00
N SER A 333 -14.75 0.94 12.18
CA SER A 333 -15.45 1.00 13.47
C SER A 333 -14.65 0.23 14.51
N ALA A 334 -14.40 0.82 15.68
CA ALA A 334 -13.62 0.21 16.76
C ALA A 334 -14.00 -1.27 16.94
N PRO A 335 -13.02 -2.19 17.08
CA PRO A 335 -13.33 -3.58 17.34
C PRO A 335 -14.15 -3.60 18.62
N ALA A 336 -15.39 -4.08 18.53
CA ALA A 336 -16.14 -4.43 19.72
C ALA A 336 -15.21 -5.30 20.58
N VAL A 337 -15.20 -5.05 21.88
CA VAL A 337 -14.32 -5.63 22.91
C VAL A 337 -14.22 -7.18 22.88
N GLU A 338 -14.98 -7.85 22.02
CA GLU A 338 -15.01 -9.30 21.76
C GLU A 338 -13.68 -9.92 21.26
N MET A 339 -12.73 -9.16 20.69
CA MET A 339 -11.49 -9.78 20.16
C MET A 339 -10.43 -10.11 21.22
N LEU A 340 -10.45 -9.50 22.42
CA LEU A 340 -9.55 -9.88 23.51
C LEU A 340 -9.98 -11.18 24.22
N GLN A 341 -11.25 -11.58 24.08
CA GLN A 341 -11.74 -12.86 24.64
C GLN A 341 -11.36 -14.07 23.77
N ARG A 342 -11.23 -13.90 22.45
CA ARG A 342 -10.85 -15.01 21.55
C ARG A 342 -9.41 -15.47 21.70
N SER A 343 -8.50 -14.61 22.17
CA SER A 343 -7.12 -15.00 22.50
C SER A 343 -7.08 -15.87 23.75
N GLN A 344 -7.90 -15.54 24.75
CA GLN A 344 -7.98 -16.30 26.02
C GLN A 344 -8.71 -17.65 25.86
N GLU A 345 -9.71 -17.74 24.98
CA GLU A 345 -10.40 -19.01 24.70
C GLU A 345 -9.55 -19.98 23.87
N ALA A 346 -8.71 -19.49 22.95
CA ALA A 346 -7.82 -20.34 22.16
C ALA A 346 -6.69 -20.98 23.00
N GLU A 347 -6.18 -20.29 24.02
CA GLU A 347 -5.23 -20.86 24.97
C GLU A 347 -5.88 -21.88 25.92
N TYR A 348 -7.11 -21.62 26.38
CA TYR A 348 -7.84 -22.53 27.26
C TYR A 348 -8.21 -23.86 26.58
N VAL A 349 -8.58 -23.85 25.30
CA VAL A 349 -8.88 -25.07 24.53
C VAL A 349 -7.61 -25.89 24.28
N SER A 350 -6.45 -25.26 24.06
CA SER A 350 -5.18 -25.96 23.87
C SER A 350 -4.60 -26.60 25.16
N MET A 351 -4.92 -26.03 26.33
CA MET A 351 -4.56 -26.60 27.64
C MET A 351 -5.50 -27.75 28.06
N GLY A 352 -6.78 -27.69 27.68
CA GLY A 352 -7.75 -28.74 28.00
C GLY A 352 -7.49 -30.06 27.27
N GLU A 353 -7.04 -30.02 26.02
CA GLU A 353 -6.75 -31.23 25.23
C GLU A 353 -5.44 -31.93 25.65
N ARG A 354 -4.48 -31.20 26.23
CA ARG A 354 -3.22 -31.80 26.74
C ARG A 354 -3.38 -32.51 28.09
N SER A 355 -4.44 -32.24 28.84
CA SER A 355 -4.69 -32.87 30.15
C SER A 355 -5.39 -34.23 30.08
N ILE A 356 -5.95 -34.62 28.94
CA ILE A 356 -6.74 -35.87 28.82
C ILE A 356 -5.90 -37.05 28.31
N ILE A 357 -4.68 -36.79 27.82
CA ILE A 357 -3.85 -37.81 27.16
C ILE A 357 -2.81 -38.46 28.09
N ASP A 358 -2.67 -38.02 29.34
CA ASP A 358 -1.64 -38.50 30.26
C ASP A 358 -2.20 -38.92 31.62
N SER A 359 -3.14 -39.87 31.63
CA SER A 359 -3.41 -40.68 32.82
C SER A 359 -4.08 -42.01 32.47
N GLY A 360 -3.33 -43.12 32.58
CA GLY A 360 -3.88 -44.43 32.92
C GLY A 360 -3.82 -45.50 31.82
N ALA A 361 -2.74 -46.28 31.82
CA ALA A 361 -2.63 -47.58 31.15
C ALA A 361 -3.39 -48.68 31.92
N VAL A 362 -4.01 -49.66 31.22
CA VAL A 362 -3.95 -51.13 31.46
C VAL A 362 -4.42 -51.89 30.19
N ASN A 363 -3.77 -53.04 29.94
CA ASN A 363 -3.75 -53.96 28.78
C ASN A 363 -4.93 -55.00 28.77
N PRO A 364 -4.94 -56.07 27.94
CA PRO A 364 -5.98 -56.41 26.95
C PRO A 364 -6.80 -57.68 27.30
N GLN A 365 -7.67 -58.11 26.37
CA GLN A 365 -8.35 -59.42 26.22
C GLN A 365 -9.89 -59.38 26.31
N ASP A 366 -10.47 -60.12 25.36
CA ASP A 366 -11.84 -60.64 25.27
C ASP A 366 -13.01 -59.67 25.06
N ALA A 367 -13.47 -59.57 23.81
CA ALA A 367 -14.87 -59.85 23.47
C ALA A 367 -15.06 -59.91 21.94
N ASP A 368 -15.37 -61.12 21.52
CA ASP A 368 -15.77 -61.53 20.18
C ASP A 368 -17.29 -61.27 19.97
N ILE A 369 -17.76 -61.45 18.72
CA ILE A 369 -19.17 -61.59 18.27
C ILE A 369 -19.95 -60.29 17.94
N ALA A 370 -20.08 -59.98 16.63
CA ALA A 370 -21.31 -60.25 15.86
C ALA A 370 -21.23 -59.68 14.42
N ALA A 371 -21.58 -60.53 13.46
CA ALA A 371 -21.48 -60.36 12.03
C ALA A 371 -22.58 -59.46 11.40
N ALA A 372 -22.17 -58.63 10.43
CA ALA A 372 -22.53 -58.59 8.99
C ALA A 372 -24.03 -58.69 8.54
N PRO A 373 -24.43 -58.39 7.27
CA PRO A 373 -23.57 -58.24 6.09
C PRO A 373 -24.00 -57.24 4.97
N VAL A 374 -23.03 -56.95 4.08
CA VAL A 374 -23.10 -56.94 2.58
C VAL A 374 -23.87 -55.81 1.87
N ASP A 375 -23.15 -55.01 1.07
CA ASP A 375 -23.09 -55.32 -0.37
C ASP A 375 -21.77 -54.89 -1.05
N LYS A 376 -21.30 -55.76 -1.94
CA LYS A 376 -20.09 -55.69 -2.76
C LYS A 376 -20.47 -55.24 -4.17
N THR A 377 -19.54 -54.59 -4.88
CA THR A 377 -19.18 -54.85 -6.29
C THR A 377 -18.06 -53.87 -6.67
N SER A 378 -16.80 -54.32 -6.73
CA SER A 378 -16.08 -54.83 -7.93
C SER A 378 -15.64 -53.68 -8.86
N GLU A 379 -14.42 -53.59 -9.40
CA GLU A 379 -13.26 -54.48 -9.48
C GLU A 379 -12.12 -53.70 -10.17
N ASN A 380 -10.86 -54.06 -9.85
CA ASN A 380 -9.64 -54.09 -10.69
C ASN A 380 -9.18 -52.81 -11.45
N GLY A 381 -7.91 -52.42 -11.50
CA GLY A 381 -6.64 -53.03 -11.11
C GLY A 381 -5.51 -52.52 -12.02
N HIS A 382 -4.29 -52.45 -11.46
CA HIS A 382 -2.97 -52.47 -12.12
C HIS A 382 -2.33 -51.21 -12.73
N ALA A 383 -1.37 -50.69 -11.97
CA ALA A 383 0.09 -50.72 -12.21
C ALA A 383 0.79 -49.80 -13.24
N SER A 384 1.76 -49.06 -12.68
CA SER A 384 3.15 -48.82 -13.14
C SER A 384 3.47 -47.88 -14.32
N GLY A 385 4.42 -46.95 -14.06
CA GLY A 385 5.47 -46.59 -15.02
C GLY A 385 5.53 -45.11 -15.46
N GLU A 386 6.44 -44.33 -14.87
CA GLU A 386 7.11 -43.16 -15.49
C GLU A 386 7.84 -43.55 -16.80
N PRO A 387 8.35 -42.63 -17.68
CA PRO A 387 8.67 -41.21 -17.47
C PRO A 387 8.23 -40.25 -18.61
N ALA A 388 8.44 -38.95 -18.36
CA ALA A 388 8.30 -37.87 -19.33
C ALA A 388 9.47 -37.84 -20.34
N ALA A 389 9.14 -37.63 -21.63
CA ALA A 389 10.10 -37.29 -22.68
C ALA A 389 9.58 -36.12 -23.54
N GLU A 390 10.55 -35.29 -23.92
CA GLU A 390 10.63 -34.21 -24.92
C GLU A 390 9.63 -34.27 -26.09
N THR A 391 9.22 -33.16 -26.69
CA THR A 391 9.92 -32.40 -27.76
C THR A 391 8.94 -31.29 -28.23
N ALA A 392 9.22 -30.23 -28.99
CA ALA A 392 10.41 -29.61 -29.57
C ALA A 392 9.95 -28.24 -30.11
N GLY A 393 10.85 -27.25 -30.16
CA GLY A 393 10.70 -26.05 -30.99
C GLY A 393 11.98 -25.82 -31.78
N ARG A 394 11.94 -26.13 -33.08
CA ARG A 394 13.05 -25.99 -34.04
C ARG A 394 13.02 -24.62 -34.72
N GLU A 395 14.22 -24.02 -34.76
CA GLU A 395 14.91 -23.29 -35.84
C GLU A 395 14.14 -22.62 -37.00
N PHE A 396 14.59 -21.41 -37.34
CA PHE A 396 15.04 -21.11 -38.71
C PHE A 396 16.21 -20.11 -38.71
N ALA A 397 17.27 -20.47 -39.44
CA ALA A 397 18.46 -19.68 -39.74
C ALA A 397 18.34 -18.95 -41.09
N GLY A 398 19.12 -17.90 -41.28
CA GLY A 398 19.34 -17.23 -42.57
C GLY A 398 20.68 -16.51 -42.60
N VAL A 399 21.65 -17.12 -43.28
CA VAL A 399 23.02 -16.63 -43.54
C VAL A 399 23.03 -15.74 -44.79
N GLY A 400 23.90 -14.72 -44.81
CA GLY A 400 24.31 -14.05 -46.04
C GLY A 400 25.36 -12.96 -45.79
N GLY A 401 26.64 -13.28 -45.98
CA GLY A 401 27.73 -12.30 -45.97
C GLY A 401 28.07 -11.77 -47.36
N ARG A 402 28.69 -10.57 -47.43
CA ARG A 402 29.75 -10.16 -48.38
C ARG A 402 30.27 -8.73 -48.11
N THR A 403 31.55 -8.66 -47.74
CA THR A 403 32.65 -7.77 -48.23
C THR A 403 32.40 -6.35 -48.77
N SER A 404 33.11 -5.36 -48.19
CA SER A 404 33.98 -4.30 -48.80
C SER A 404 34.10 -3.12 -47.80
N ALA A 405 35.27 -2.75 -47.25
CA ALA A 405 36.43 -2.01 -47.79
C ALA A 405 36.29 -0.46 -47.76
N SER A 406 37.35 0.20 -47.27
CA SER A 406 37.70 1.65 -47.34
C SER A 406 36.83 2.61 -46.51
N GLU A 407 37.22 3.77 -46.01
CA GLU A 407 38.45 4.55 -45.78
C GLU A 407 37.97 5.83 -45.05
N GLY A 408 38.88 6.64 -44.49
CA GLY A 408 38.66 8.09 -44.48
C GLY A 408 38.41 8.77 -43.13
N LYS A 409 39.45 9.48 -42.69
CA LYS A 409 39.46 10.50 -41.65
C LYS A 409 38.77 11.81 -42.13
N SER A 410 38.44 12.64 -41.13
CA SER A 410 38.68 14.10 -41.04
C SER A 410 38.00 15.11 -41.98
N ASP A 411 37.58 16.21 -41.32
CA ASP A 411 37.42 17.61 -41.75
C ASP A 411 36.23 18.00 -42.64
N GLU A 412 35.21 18.63 -42.04
CA GLU A 412 35.01 20.11 -42.00
C GLU A 412 33.92 20.50 -40.99
#